data_AF-A0A3D4PGS9-F1
#
_entry.id   AF-A0A3D4PGS9-F1
#
_cell.length_a   1.000
_cell.length_b   1.000
_cell.length_c   1.000
_cell.angle_alpha   90.00
_cell.angle_beta   90.00
_cell.angle_gamma   90.00
#
_symmetry.space_group_name_H-M   'P 1'
#
loop_
_entity.id
_entity.type
_entity.pdbx_description
1 polymer ?
#
loop_
_entity_poly.entity_id
_entity_poly.type
_entity_poly.pdbx_seq_one_letter_code
_entity_poly.pdbx_strand_id
1 'polypeptide(L)'
;MLTCLLSMALPVSAEELVIPTVVELWPDGAPDAKGTEAVDRPTLAVYQPSIRYEQKTAVVVCPGGGYGGHAMGHEGQEIAGWLNSSRVTAFVLKY
;
A
#
# COMPACT_ATOMS: atom_id res chain seq x y z
N MET A 1 -30.92 -8.44 -43.79
CA MET A 1 -30.25 -7.53 -42.84
C MET A 1 -30.48 -8.06 -41.44
N LEU A 2 -29.61 -8.96 -40.98
CA LEU A 2 -29.69 -9.52 -39.63
C LEU A 2 -28.46 -9.00 -38.88
N THR A 3 -28.70 -8.05 -37.99
CA THR A 3 -27.68 -7.31 -37.25
C THR A 3 -26.98 -8.21 -36.24
N CYS A 4 -25.66 -8.29 -36.39
CA CYS A 4 -24.74 -8.97 -35.49
C CYS A 4 -24.74 -8.24 -34.13
N LEU A 5 -25.34 -8.85 -33.11
CA LEU A 5 -25.28 -8.38 -31.72
C LEU A 5 -23.88 -8.68 -31.16
N LEU A 6 -22.97 -7.72 -31.32
CA LEU A 6 -21.67 -7.73 -30.68
C LEU A 6 -21.87 -7.47 -29.18
N SER A 7 -21.85 -8.55 -28.38
CA SER A 7 -21.82 -8.48 -26.92
C SER A 7 -20.51 -7.82 -26.48
N MET A 8 -20.56 -6.52 -26.15
CA MET A 8 -19.46 -5.87 -25.43
C MET A 8 -19.44 -6.39 -23.99
N ALA A 9 -18.69 -7.45 -23.75
CA ALA A 9 -18.28 -7.81 -22.40
C ALA A 9 -17.31 -6.73 -21.92
N LEU A 10 -17.78 -5.83 -21.04
CA LEU A 10 -16.89 -4.93 -20.31
C LEU A 10 -15.96 -5.80 -19.45
N PRO A 11 -14.64 -5.57 -19.46
CA PRO A 11 -13.79 -6.19 -18.47
C PRO A 11 -14.17 -5.60 -17.12
N VAL A 12 -14.87 -6.39 -16.31
CA VAL A 12 -14.89 -6.17 -14.85
C VAL A 12 -13.43 -6.25 -14.43
N SER A 13 -12.83 -5.10 -14.18
CA SER A 13 -11.53 -5.01 -13.55
C SER A 13 -11.74 -5.51 -12.12
N ALA A 14 -11.47 -6.79 -11.89
CA ALA A 14 -11.33 -7.32 -10.55
C ALA A 14 -10.22 -6.50 -9.88
N GLU A 15 -10.54 -5.78 -8.81
CA GLU A 15 -9.49 -5.23 -7.95
C GLU A 15 -8.77 -6.42 -7.33
N GLU A 16 -7.62 -6.75 -7.91
CA GLU A 16 -6.73 -7.76 -7.34
C GLU A 16 -6.33 -7.27 -5.94
N LEU A 17 -6.62 -8.08 -4.93
CA LEU A 17 -6.27 -7.77 -3.56
C LEU A 17 -4.74 -7.79 -3.43
N VAL A 18 -4.12 -6.61 -3.50
CA VAL A 18 -2.67 -6.45 -3.35
C VAL A 18 -2.33 -6.64 -1.87
N ILE A 19 -1.83 -7.82 -1.52
CA ILE A 19 -1.25 -8.06 -0.19
C ILE A 19 0.15 -7.44 -0.18
N PRO A 20 0.39 -6.34 0.56
CA PRO A 20 1.69 -5.71 0.57
C PRO A 20 2.70 -6.60 1.28
N THR A 21 3.93 -6.61 0.79
CA THR A 21 5.06 -7.14 1.58
C THR A 21 5.28 -6.21 2.76
N VAL A 22 5.27 -6.74 3.98
CA VAL A 22 5.53 -5.98 5.19
C VAL A 22 6.95 -6.25 5.66
N VAL A 23 7.72 -5.19 5.88
CA VAL A 23 9.11 -5.23 6.34
C VAL A 23 9.19 -4.55 7.69
N GLU A 24 9.79 -5.22 8.67
CA GLU A 24 10.12 -4.60 9.95
C GLU A 24 11.34 -3.69 9.80
N LEU A 25 11.26 -2.50 10.39
CA LEU A 25 12.35 -1.54 10.30
C LEU A 25 13.57 -1.93 11.13
N TRP A 26 13.33 -2.58 12.28
CA TRP A 26 14.37 -3.04 13.18
C TRP A 26 14.10 -4.49 13.61
N PRO A 27 14.69 -5.48 12.92
CA PRO A 27 14.49 -6.90 13.22
C PRO A 27 14.94 -7.28 14.65
N ASP A 28 15.98 -6.62 15.15
CA ASP A 28 16.56 -6.86 16.48
C ASP A 28 15.95 -5.98 17.58
N GLY A 29 14.88 -5.24 17.27
CA GLY A 29 14.22 -4.31 18.19
C GLY A 29 14.54 -2.84 17.88
N ALA A 30 13.49 -2.00 17.91
CA ALA A 30 13.64 -0.58 17.62
C ALA A 30 14.41 0.14 18.75
N PRO A 31 15.28 1.11 18.41
CA PRO A 31 15.93 1.96 19.41
C PRO A 31 14.91 2.60 20.35
N ASP A 32 15.21 2.62 21.65
CA ASP A 32 14.38 3.22 22.71
C ASP A 32 12.96 2.66 22.89
N ALA A 33 12.62 1.53 22.25
CA ALA A 33 11.34 0.85 22.40
C ALA A 33 10.99 0.60 23.87
N LYS A 34 9.72 0.78 24.22
CA LYS A 34 9.22 0.59 25.60
C LYS A 34 8.64 -0.81 25.84
N GLY A 35 8.52 -1.60 24.79
CA GLY A 35 8.10 -2.99 24.84
C GLY A 35 8.63 -3.78 23.65
N THR A 36 8.15 -5.01 23.52
CA THR A 36 8.51 -5.96 22.46
C THR A 36 7.29 -6.43 21.67
N GLU A 37 6.14 -5.80 21.89
CA GLU A 37 4.90 -6.20 21.25
C GLU A 37 4.85 -5.69 19.81
N ALA A 38 3.88 -6.16 19.02
CA ALA A 38 3.73 -5.73 17.63
C ALA A 38 3.47 -4.21 17.46
N VAL A 39 3.05 -3.52 18.52
CA VAL A 39 2.92 -2.05 18.55
C VAL A 39 4.26 -1.35 18.74
N ASP A 40 5.23 -2.00 19.38
CA ASP A 40 6.59 -1.47 19.60
C ASP A 40 7.55 -1.81 18.45
N ARG A 41 7.04 -2.40 17.37
CA ARG A 41 7.82 -2.93 16.24
C ARG A 41 7.37 -2.26 14.94
N PRO A 42 7.95 -1.09 14.60
CA PRO A 42 7.57 -0.34 13.41
C PRO A 42 7.80 -1.12 12.12
N THR A 43 6.89 -0.94 11.16
CA THR A 43 6.92 -1.65 9.87
C THR A 43 6.66 -0.73 8.69
N LEU A 44 7.17 -1.10 7.52
CA LEU A 44 6.80 -0.55 6.22
C LEU A 44 6.06 -1.61 5.41
N ALA A 45 4.82 -1.31 5.02
CA ALA A 45 4.10 -2.07 4.01
C ALA A 45 4.44 -1.52 2.61
N VAL A 46 4.96 -2.37 1.74
CA VAL A 46 5.43 -2.01 0.40
C VAL A 46 4.31 -2.22 -0.61
N TYR A 47 3.89 -1.13 -1.27
CA TYR A 47 2.93 -1.13 -2.36
C TYR A 47 3.69 -0.78 -3.64
N GLN A 48 3.84 -1.77 -4.51
CA GLN A 48 4.48 -1.59 -5.81
C GLN A 48 3.40 -1.45 -6.90
N PRO A 49 3.53 -0.48 -7.82
CA PRO A 49 2.72 -0.44 -9.03
C PRO A 49 2.85 -1.74 -9.84
N SER A 50 1.75 -2.24 -10.38
CA SER A 50 1.67 -3.52 -11.11
C SER A 50 2.53 -3.59 -12.37
N ILE A 51 2.93 -2.44 -12.92
CA ILE A 51 3.72 -2.38 -14.16
C ILE A 51 5.21 -2.24 -13.82
N ARG A 52 6.00 -3.22 -14.27
CA ARG A 52 7.47 -3.27 -14.21
C ARG A 52 8.15 -2.23 -15.12
N TYR A 53 7.73 -0.98 -15.06
CA TYR A 53 8.57 0.11 -15.57
C TYR A 53 9.73 0.35 -14.59
N GLU A 54 10.81 0.97 -15.05
CA GLU A 54 11.84 1.49 -14.14
C GLU A 54 11.19 2.49 -13.18
N GLN A 55 10.90 2.06 -11.95
CA GLN A 55 10.35 2.93 -10.91
C GLN A 55 11.48 3.82 -10.40
N LYS A 56 11.39 5.13 -10.65
CA LYS A 56 12.42 6.10 -10.24
C LYS A 56 11.99 6.96 -9.06
N THR A 57 10.80 6.74 -8.52
CA THR A 57 10.22 7.57 -7.45
C THR A 57 9.50 6.70 -6.44
N ALA A 58 9.73 7.02 -5.17
CA ALA A 58 9.06 6.39 -4.05
C ALA A 58 8.65 7.44 -3.01
N VAL A 59 7.60 7.15 -2.27
CA VAL A 59 7.06 8.00 -1.20
C VAL A 59 6.81 7.16 0.05
N VAL A 60 7.17 7.69 1.21
CA VAL A 60 6.77 7.15 2.51
C VAL A 60 5.47 7.84 2.93
N VAL A 61 4.43 7.06 3.15
CA VAL A 61 3.13 7.52 3.65
C VAL A 61 3.12 7.30 5.15
N CYS A 62 2.86 8.36 5.92
CA CYS A 62 2.73 8.31 7.37
C CYS A 62 1.25 8.57 7.74
N PRO A 63 0.44 7.52 7.94
CA PRO A 63 -0.95 7.68 8.34
C PRO A 63 -1.03 8.45 9.66
N GLY A 64 -2.04 9.31 9.81
CA GLY A 64 -2.37 9.99 11.04
C GLY A 64 -3.08 9.07 12.04
N GLY A 65 -3.72 9.68 13.04
CA GLY A 65 -4.33 8.97 14.18
C GLY A 65 -3.88 9.48 15.55
N GLY A 66 -3.17 10.61 15.59
CA GLY A 66 -2.90 11.36 16.82
C GLY A 66 -2.08 10.59 17.86
N TYR A 67 -1.22 9.66 17.42
CA TYR A 67 -0.43 8.74 18.27
C TYR A 67 -1.25 7.76 19.12
N GLY A 68 -2.58 7.73 18.99
CA GLY A 68 -3.44 6.72 19.62
C GLY A 68 -3.76 5.52 18.71
N GLY A 69 -3.47 5.65 17.42
CA GLY A 69 -3.69 4.63 16.40
C GLY A 69 -3.20 5.12 15.04
N HIS A 70 -3.49 4.33 14.00
CA HIS A 70 -3.12 4.65 12.62
C HIS A 70 -4.32 4.51 11.71
N ALA A 71 -4.66 5.55 10.95
CA ALA A 71 -5.72 5.53 9.94
C ALA A 71 -5.27 4.76 8.67
N MET A 72 -4.94 3.48 8.84
CA MET A 72 -4.24 2.64 7.84
C MET A 72 -5.00 2.48 6.51
N GLY A 73 -6.34 2.60 6.52
CA GLY A 73 -7.15 2.53 5.31
C GLY A 73 -7.02 3.80 4.47
N HIS A 74 -7.76 4.84 4.85
CA HIS A 74 -7.92 6.08 4.07
C HIS A 74 -6.68 6.99 4.05
N GLU A 75 -5.82 6.95 5.06
CA GLU A 75 -4.56 7.72 5.08
C GLU A 75 -3.33 6.86 4.75
N GLY A 76 -3.53 5.55 4.53
CA GLY A 76 -2.47 4.59 4.21
C GLY A 76 -2.72 3.88 2.87
N GLN A 77 -3.47 2.80 2.90
CA GLN A 77 -3.77 1.92 1.76
C GLN A 77 -4.35 2.67 0.55
N GLU A 78 -5.33 3.52 0.75
CA GLU A 78 -5.96 4.29 -0.33
C GLU A 78 -4.97 5.28 -0.96
N ILE A 79 -4.15 5.94 -0.13
CA ILE A 79 -3.09 6.83 -0.61
C ILE A 79 -2.01 6.06 -1.37
N ALA A 80 -1.64 4.87 -0.89
CA ALA A 80 -0.71 3.99 -1.59
C ALA A 80 -1.25 3.54 -2.95
N GLY A 81 -2.54 3.21 -3.02
CA GLY A 81 -3.24 2.90 -4.28
C GLY A 81 -3.24 4.09 -5.25
N TRP A 82 -3.53 5.29 -4.75
CA TRP A 82 -3.48 6.52 -5.55
C TRP A 82 -2.07 6.82 -6.08
N LEU A 83 -1.03 6.70 -5.25
CA LEU A 83 0.38 6.84 -5.66
C LEU A 83 0.77 5.80 -6.72
N ASN A 84 0.36 4.54 -6.51
CA ASN A 84 0.59 3.45 -7.47
C ASN A 84 -0.04 3.73 -8.83
N SER A 85 -1.23 4.35 -8.87
CA SER A 85 -1.88 4.76 -10.13
C SER A 85 -1.03 5.75 -10.94
N SER A 86 -0.17 6.51 -10.24
CA SER A 86 0.81 7.43 -10.82
C SER A 86 2.21 6.83 -10.97
N ARG A 87 2.34 5.49 -10.89
CA ARG A 87 3.61 4.73 -11.00
C ARG A 87 4.65 5.06 -9.93
N VAL A 88 4.21 5.52 -8.76
CA VAL A 88 5.07 5.78 -7.60
C VAL A 88 5.00 4.61 -6.64
N THR A 89 6.15 4.07 -6.22
CA THR A 89 6.18 3.07 -5.13
C THR A 89 5.79 3.75 -3.82
N ALA A 90 4.82 3.18 -3.10
CA ALA A 90 4.43 3.69 -1.80
C ALA A 90 4.88 2.74 -0.68
N PHE A 91 5.42 3.32 0.39
CA PHE A 91 5.76 2.63 1.63
C PHE A 91 4.88 3.18 2.74
N VAL A 92 3.91 2.41 3.23
CA VAL A 92 3.03 2.85 4.33
C VAL A 92 3.69 2.49 5.65
N LEU A 93 4.00 3.50 6.45
CA LEU A 93 4.60 3.37 7.77
C LEU A 93 3.55 3.08 8.83
N LYS A 94 3.80 2.07 9.64
CA LYS A 94 3.14 1.85 10.93
C LYS A 94 4.19 2.12 12.02
N TYR A 95 4.02 3.21 12.76
CA TYR A 95 4.97 3.71 13.77
C TYR A 95 4.45 3.57 15.19
#